data_AF-A0AA36KC63-F1
#
_entry.id   AF-A0AA36KC63-F1
#
_cell.length_a   1.000
_cell.length_b   1.000
_cell.length_c   1.000
_cell.angle_alpha   90.00
_cell.angle_beta   90.00
_cell.angle_gamma   90.00
#
_symmetry.space_group_name_H-M   'P 1'
#
loop_
_entity.id
_entity.type
_entity.pdbx_description
1 polymer ?
#
loop_
_entity_poly.entity_id
_entity_poly.type
_entity_poly.pdbx_seq_one_letter_code
_entity_poly.pdbx_strand_id
1 'polypeptide(L)' 'MKFSVLNNGLVRAKGKNFGENSQVDFKVQCDGKNCQIDDIYTPDSYKKEVIAIVKNNQC' A
#
# COMPACT_ATOMS: atom_id res chain seq x y z
N MET A 1 12.52 6.54 9.09
CA MET A 1 11.51 6.34 8.02
C MET A 1 11.74 7.37 6.93
N LYS A 2 11.53 7.00 5.66
CA LYS A 2 11.56 7.92 4.50
C LYS A 2 10.29 7.74 3.68
N PHE A 3 9.75 8.85 3.16
CA PHE A 3 8.55 8.85 2.33
C PHE A 3 8.86 9.39 0.93
N SER A 4 8.21 8.83 -0.09
CA SER A 4 8.35 9.26 -1.48
C SER A 4 7.07 8.99 -2.26
N VAL A 5 6.67 9.90 -3.14
CA VAL A 5 5.56 9.69 -4.08
C VAL A 5 6.07 8.89 -5.28
N LEU A 6 5.34 7.84 -5.66
CA LEU A 6 5.62 7.00 -6.83
C LEU A 6 4.89 7.52 -8.07
N ASN A 7 5.35 7.11 -9.27
CA ASN A 7 4.74 7.51 -10.54
C ASN A 7 3.26 7.09 -10.68
N ASN A 8 2.83 6.06 -9.96
CA ASN A 8 1.42 5.61 -9.94
C ASN A 8 0.58 6.32 -8.87
N GLY A 9 1.09 7.38 -8.25
CA GLY A 9 0.38 8.19 -7.24
C GLY A 9 0.41 7.64 -5.82
N LEU A 10 1.00 6.44 -5.59
CA LEU A 10 1.12 5.90 -4.24
C LEU A 10 2.22 6.61 -3.44
N VAL A 11 2.01 6.70 -2.12
CA VAL A 11 3.03 7.16 -1.18
C VAL A 11 3.78 5.96 -0.61
N ARG A 12 5.06 5.84 -0.92
CA ARG A 12 5.93 4.78 -0.40
C ARG A 12 6.58 5.20 0.90
N ALA A 13 6.42 4.40 1.95
CA ALA A 13 7.18 4.49 3.18
C ALA A 13 8.27 3.41 3.21
N LYS A 14 9.51 3.80 3.46
CA LYS A 14 10.64 2.89 3.68
C LYS A 14 11.19 3.06 5.09
N GLY A 15 11.42 1.93 5.75
CA GLY A 15 11.91 1.84 7.11
C GLY A 15 12.99 0.80 7.28
N LYS A 16 13.64 0.85 8.44
CA LYS A 16 14.49 -0.24 8.92
C LYS A 16 13.95 -0.66 10.27
N ASN A 17 13.57 -1.93 10.40
CA ASN A 17 13.04 -2.52 11.63
C ASN A 17 13.92 -3.72 12.01
N PHE A 18 14.52 -3.72 13.20
CA PHE A 18 15.42 -4.79 13.67
C PHE A 18 16.54 -5.21 12.70
N GLY A 19 17.05 -4.30 11.86
CA GLY A 19 18.08 -4.64 10.87
C GLY A 19 17.53 -4.90 9.47
N GLU A 20 16.23 -5.19 9.34
CA GLU A 20 15.57 -5.51 8.08
C GLU A 20 14.93 -4.27 7.45
N ASN A 21 14.98 -4.19 6.13
CA ASN A 21 14.33 -3.10 5.40
C ASN A 21 12.85 -3.41 5.23
N SER A 22 11.99 -2.51 5.69
CA SER A 22 10.55 -2.58 5.47
C SER A 22 10.11 -1.57 4.41
N GLN A 23 9.13 -1.96 3.61
CA GLN A 23 8.51 -1.09 2.62
C GLN A 23 7.00 -1.30 2.62
N VAL A 24 6.25 -0.20 2.65
CA VAL A 24 4.79 -0.19 2.53
C VAL A 24 4.40 0.94 1.58
N ASP A 25 3.49 0.66 0.65
CA ASP A 25 2.95 1.67 -0.27
C ASP A 25 1.50 1.98 0.12
N PHE A 26 1.16 3.26 0.21
CA PHE A 26 -0.15 3.75 0.63
C PHE A 26 -0.86 4.43 -0.53
N LYS A 27 -2.14 4.13 -0.72
CA LYS A 27 -3.02 4.99 -1.50
C LYS A 27 -3.58 6.06 -0.57
N VAL A 28 -3.28 7.31 -0.88
CA VAL A 28 -3.76 8.45 -0.11
C VAL A 28 -4.79 9.19 -0.94
N GLN A 29 -5.95 9.47 -0.36
CA GLN A 29 -6.95 10.35 -0.94
C GLN A 29 -6.99 11.63 -0.10
N CYS A 30 -6.96 12.78 -0.77
CA CYS A 30 -7.03 14.08 -0.11
C CYS A 30 -8.26 14.84 -0.58
N ASP A 31 -9.01 15.38 0.37
CA ASP A 31 -10.08 16.35 0.15
C ASP A 31 -9.67 17.69 0.80
N GLY A 32 -9.33 18.67 -0.04
CA GLY A 32 -8.77 19.95 0.38
C GLY A 32 -7.49 19.77 1.20
N LYS A 33 -7.56 20.07 2.50
CA LYS A 33 -6.42 19.97 3.44
C LYS A 33 -6.40 18.67 4.23
N ASN A 34 -7.40 17.81 4.08
CA ASN A 34 -7.51 16.56 4.83
C ASN A 34 -7.12 15.39 3.92
N CYS A 35 -6.14 14.60 4.35
CA CYS A 35 -5.71 13.42 3.64
C CYS A 35 -5.95 12.18 4.50
N GLN A 36 -6.44 11.12 3.88
CA GLN A 36 -6.66 9.83 4.53
C GLN A 36 -6.05 8.70 3.69
N ILE A 37 -5.68 7.63 4.38
CA ILE A 37 -5.23 6.40 3.72
C ILE A 37 -6.48 5.66 3.24
N ASP A 38 -6.61 5.52 1.93
CA ASP A 38 -7.68 4.76 1.27
C ASP A 38 -7.31 3.27 1.16
N ASP A 39 -6.01 2.98 1.02
CA ASP A 39 -5.53 1.61 0.84
C ASP A 39 -4.08 1.42 1.26
N ILE A 40 -3.72 0.17 1.59
CA ILE A 40 -2.38 -0.22 2.02
C ILE A 40 -1.92 -1.42 1.18
N TYR A 41 -0.76 -1.28 0.56
CA TYR A 41 -0.09 -2.34 -0.19
C TYR A 41 1.19 -2.74 0.53
N THR A 42 1.13 -3.86 1.22
CA THR A 42 2.30 -4.55 1.75
C THR A 42 2.70 -5.70 0.82
N PRO A 43 3.98 -6.06 0.74
CA PRO A 43 4.42 -7.24 -0.02
C PRO A 43 3.69 -8.53 0.41
N ASP A 44 3.40 -8.65 1.71
CA ASP A 44 2.81 -9.86 2.32
C ASP A 44 1.28 -9.81 2.44
N SER A 45 0.61 -8.93 1.67
CA SER A 45 -0.84 -8.81 1.70
C SER A 45 -1.51 -9.88 0.82
N TYR A 46 -2.48 -10.61 1.38
CA TYR A 46 -3.37 -11.51 0.64
C TYR A 46 -4.32 -10.82 -0.34
N LYS A 47 -4.25 -9.48 -0.46
CA LYS A 47 -5.21 -8.71 -1.27
C LYS A 47 -5.20 -9.14 -2.74
N LYS A 48 -4.03 -9.50 -3.29
CA LYS A 48 -3.93 -9.95 -4.69
C LYS A 48 -4.61 -11.30 -4.88
N GLU A 49 -4.37 -12.22 -3.96
CA GLU A 49 -4.93 -13.56 -3.91
C GLU A 49 -6.46 -13.49 -3.79
N VAL A 50 -6.97 -12.68 -2.87
CA VAL A 50 -8.42 -12.46 -2.69
C VAL A 50 -9.04 -11.84 -3.93
N ILE A 51 -8.40 -10.84 -4.57
CA ILE A 51 -8.88 -10.27 -5.84
C ILE A 51 -8.94 -11.34 -6.93
N ALA A 52 -7.94 -12.23 -7.01
CA ALA A 52 -7.92 -13.31 -8.00
C ALA A 52 -9.06 -14.32 -7.77
N ILE A 53 -9.31 -14.71 -6.52
CA ILE A 53 -10.41 -15.59 -6.12
C ILE A 53 -11.76 -15.00 -6.56
N VAL A 54 -12.01 -13.72 -6.24
CA VAL A 54 -13.25 -13.01 -6.60
C VAL A 54 -13.39 -12.90 -8.13
N LYS A 55 -12.34 -12.53 -8.86
CA LYS A 55 -12.37 -12.41 -10.33
C LYS A 55 -12.61 -13.74 -11.03
N ASN A 56 -12.10 -14.83 -10.48
CA ASN A 56 -12.26 -16.17 -11.03
C ASN A 56 -13.58 -16.84 -10.59
N ASN A 57 -14.41 -16.13 -9.82
CA ASN A 57 -15.68 -16.63 -9.28
C ASN A 57 -15.54 -17.96 -8.54
N GLN A 58 -14.36 -18.19 -7.93
CA GLN A 58 -14.07 -19.34 -7.09
C GLN A 58 -14.48 -18.98 -5.67
N CYS A 59 -15.75 -19.15 -5.33
CA CYS A 59 -16.25 -18.97 -3.96
C CYS A 59 -16.16 -20.26 -3.15
#